data_AF-A0A5P8NCG6-F1
#
_entry.id   AF-A0A5P8NCG6-F1
#
_cell.length_a   1.000
_cell.length_b   1.000
_cell.length_c   1.000
_cell.angle_alpha   90.00
_cell.angle_beta   90.00
_cell.angle_gamma   90.00
#
_symmetry.space_group_name_H-M   'P 1'
#
loop_
_entity.id
_entity.type
_entity.pdbx_description
1 polymer ?
#
loop_
_entity_poly.entity_id
_entity_poly.type
_entity_poly.pdbx_seq_one_letter_code
_entity_poly.pdbx_strand_id
1 'polypeptide(L)'
;MIIEDLELENKELKRKLKIAKQWMEKEVKNQVSRITKEKIEKLSPSEVEDLFEENIEDTITTKITRFFGEVTLINMPSSIVENIISAEINYYNMRKNPNFDGLSVILSYHKALDVMIESFIIKGFRKFAHKKKQTTLRQNDVLEKSLNSVVNTGYILSVGRLFHVLQLISHDEKLFDYVGCFKEYLSKYTYLQDVLLSDEFMKVFSDLVNSEILGKKRHVGKTNFVETRKARELLIGGLENKNCLIYMLAETQKLDF
;
A
#
# COMPACT_ATOMS: atom_id res chain seq x y z
N MET A 1 29.46 -31.99 -20.91
CA MET A 1 30.81 -31.60 -20.43
C MET A 1 30.98 -30.09 -20.33
N ILE A 2 31.43 -29.33 -21.34
CA ILE A 2 31.74 -27.88 -21.16
C ILE A 2 30.54 -27.04 -20.69
N ILE A 3 29.33 -27.32 -21.20
CA ILE A 3 28.13 -26.54 -20.83
C ILE A 3 27.68 -26.84 -19.39
N GLU A 4 27.72 -28.11 -18.97
CA GLU A 4 27.34 -28.52 -17.62
C GLU A 4 28.33 -27.98 -16.56
N ASP A 5 29.62 -27.94 -16.91
CA ASP A 5 30.65 -27.36 -16.05
C ASP A 5 30.45 -25.84 -15.88
N LEU A 6 30.11 -25.13 -16.97
CA LEU A 6 29.79 -23.71 -16.93
C LEU A 6 28.50 -23.41 -16.14
N GLU A 7 27.50 -24.27 -16.23
CA GLU A 7 26.25 -24.14 -15.44
C GLU A 7 26.50 -24.35 -13.94
N LEU A 8 27.33 -25.33 -13.59
CA LEU A 8 27.73 -25.59 -12.22
C LEU A 8 28.52 -24.41 -11.64
N GLU A 9 29.48 -23.89 -12.42
CA GLU A 9 30.28 -22.72 -12.04
C GLU A 9 29.40 -21.47 -11.84
N ASN A 10 28.44 -21.22 -12.74
CA ASN A 10 27.50 -20.10 -12.62
C ASN A 10 26.65 -20.22 -11.34
N LYS A 11 26.22 -21.44 -10.99
CA LYS A 11 25.46 -21.70 -9.77
C LYS A 11 26.28 -21.46 -8.51
N GLU A 12 27.56 -21.86 -8.51
CA GLU A 12 28.47 -21.57 -7.41
C GLU A 12 28.76 -20.08 -7.26
N LEU A 13 29.00 -19.37 -8.37
CA LEU A 13 29.25 -17.93 -8.38
C LEU A 13 28.06 -17.15 -7.84
N LYS A 14 26.83 -17.52 -8.22
CA LYS A 14 25.60 -16.92 -7.65
C LYS A 14 25.48 -17.17 -6.15
N ARG A 15 25.85 -18.37 -5.66
CA ARG A 15 25.84 -18.67 -4.23
C ARG A 15 26.87 -17.84 -3.46
N LYS A 16 28.10 -17.73 -4.00
CA LYS A 16 29.18 -16.92 -3.42
C LYS A 16 28.78 -15.44 -3.39
N LEU A 17 28.19 -14.92 -4.47
CA LEU A 17 27.68 -13.54 -4.54
C LEU A 17 26.60 -13.28 -3.48
N LYS A 18 25.66 -14.22 -3.29
CA LYS A 18 24.61 -14.09 -2.26
C LYS A 18 25.21 -13.99 -0.85
N ILE A 19 26.18 -14.83 -0.53
CA ILE A 19 26.87 -14.81 0.77
C ILE A 19 27.66 -13.51 0.95
N ALA A 20 28.37 -13.07 -0.09
CA ALA A 20 29.13 -11.82 -0.06
C ALA A 20 28.21 -10.60 0.18
N LYS A 21 27.05 -10.53 -0.49
CA LYS A 21 26.06 -9.47 -0.26
C LYS A 21 25.55 -9.45 1.19
N GLN A 22 25.21 -10.61 1.75
CA GLN A 22 24.77 -10.71 3.14
C GLN A 22 25.86 -10.28 4.14
N TRP A 23 27.12 -10.60 3.85
CA TRP A 23 28.25 -10.14 4.66
C TRP A 23 28.49 -8.64 4.53
N MET A 24 28.39 -8.08 3.33
CA MET A 24 28.51 -6.64 3.11
C MET A 24 27.40 -5.86 3.81
N GLU A 25 26.14 -6.31 3.70
CA GLU A 25 25.01 -5.69 4.41
C GLU A 25 25.20 -5.72 5.93
N LYS A 26 25.68 -6.84 6.48
CA LYS A 26 25.97 -6.98 7.90
C LYS A 26 27.12 -6.07 8.34
N GLU A 27 28.17 -5.97 7.54
CA GLU A 27 29.34 -5.13 7.84
C GLU A 27 29.00 -3.64 7.76
N VAL A 28 28.27 -3.22 6.72
CA VAL A 28 27.75 -1.84 6.61
C VAL A 28 26.88 -1.51 7.83
N LYS A 29 25.96 -2.39 8.23
CA LYS A 29 25.12 -2.17 9.40
C LYS A 29 25.93 -2.05 10.69
N ASN A 30 26.97 -2.87 10.85
CA ASN A 30 27.87 -2.82 12.01
C ASN A 30 28.71 -1.54 12.04
N GLN A 31 29.25 -1.12 10.88
CA GLN A 31 30.03 0.11 10.77
C GLN A 31 29.18 1.35 11.01
N VAL A 32 27.97 1.40 10.44
CA VAL A 32 26.99 2.46 10.74
C VAL A 32 26.70 2.49 12.24
N SER A 33 26.40 1.35 12.86
CA SER A 33 26.14 1.27 14.31
C SER A 33 27.33 1.74 15.15
N ARG A 34 28.58 1.47 14.71
CA ARG A 34 29.79 1.90 15.41
C ARG A 34 30.01 3.41 15.27
N ILE A 35 29.86 3.94 14.06
CA ILE A 35 29.96 5.37 13.76
C ILE A 35 28.87 6.16 14.52
N THR A 36 27.65 5.64 14.58
CA THR A 36 26.55 6.24 15.33
C THR A 36 26.84 6.26 16.83
N LYS A 37 27.38 5.17 17.42
CA LYS A 37 27.80 5.16 18.83
C LYS A 37 28.92 6.15 19.14
N GLU A 38 29.95 6.17 18.30
CA GLU A 38 31.10 7.09 18.45
C GLU A 38 30.71 8.57 18.26
N LYS A 39 29.65 8.85 17.48
CA LYS A 39 29.06 10.19 17.34
C LYS A 39 28.19 10.57 18.55
N ILE A 40 27.33 9.66 19.03
CA ILE A 40 26.44 9.89 20.18
C ILE A 40 27.22 10.21 21.46
N GLU A 41 28.38 9.57 21.67
CA GLU A 41 29.25 9.84 22.83
C GLU A 41 29.85 11.26 22.85
N LYS A 42 29.81 11.99 21.73
CA LYS A 42 30.39 13.33 21.57
C LYS A 42 29.36 14.46 21.52
N LEU A 43 28.08 14.14 21.63
CA LEU A 43 26.99 15.09 21.40
C LEU A 43 26.22 15.40 22.68
N SER A 44 25.66 16.60 22.76
CA SER A 44 24.81 17.04 23.86
C SER A 44 23.43 16.33 23.83
N PRO A 45 22.69 16.28 24.94
CA PRO A 45 21.39 15.59 25.01
C PRO A 45 20.37 16.02 23.95
N SER A 46 20.35 17.29 23.54
CA SER A 46 19.48 17.79 22.47
C SER A 46 19.94 17.34 21.08
N GLU A 47 21.25 17.28 20.83
CA GLU A 47 21.81 16.78 19.57
C GLU A 47 21.68 15.25 19.45
N VAL A 48 21.65 14.56 20.60
CA VAL A 48 21.33 13.13 20.67
C VAL A 48 19.84 12.89 20.37
N GLU A 49 18.94 13.74 20.87
CA GLU A 49 17.53 13.73 20.49
C GLU A 49 17.33 13.93 18.98
N ASP A 50 18.01 14.93 18.39
CA ASP A 50 18.02 15.16 16.94
C ASP A 50 18.56 13.96 16.17
N LEU A 51 19.59 13.26 16.66
CA LEU A 51 20.13 12.04 16.03
C LEU A 51 19.21 10.82 16.15
N PHE A 52 18.45 10.71 17.23
CA PHE A 52 17.41 9.69 17.38
C PHE A 52 16.18 10.00 16.51
N GLU A 53 15.92 11.29 16.24
CA GLU A 53 14.92 11.73 15.27
C GLU A 53 15.42 11.53 13.82
N GLU A 54 16.69 11.78 13.50
CA GLU A 54 17.28 11.43 12.19
C GLU A 54 17.23 9.91 11.93
N ASN A 55 17.29 9.08 12.98
CA ASN A 55 17.24 7.61 12.86
C ASN A 55 15.81 7.04 12.81
N ILE A 56 14.77 7.84 13.07
CA ILE A 56 13.39 7.33 13.05
C ILE A 56 12.93 7.02 11.63
N GLU A 57 13.30 7.85 10.66
CA GLU A 57 12.96 7.66 9.26
C GLU A 57 13.64 6.40 8.72
N ASP A 58 14.92 6.20 9.02
CA ASP A 58 15.67 4.97 8.68
C ASP A 58 15.05 3.73 9.35
N THR A 59 14.64 3.85 10.61
CA THR A 59 13.97 2.77 11.34
C THR A 59 12.61 2.42 10.72
N ILE A 60 11.81 3.43 10.38
CA ILE A 60 10.51 3.28 9.72
C ILE A 60 10.69 2.65 8.34
N THR A 61 11.61 3.18 7.54
CA THR A 61 11.94 2.66 6.21
C THR A 61 12.38 1.20 6.31
N THR A 62 13.25 0.86 7.26
CA THR A 62 13.66 -0.54 7.49
C THR A 62 12.49 -1.45 7.84
N LYS A 63 11.54 -0.99 8.66
CA LYS A 63 10.33 -1.75 9.00
C LYS A 63 9.43 -1.94 7.78
N ILE A 64 9.22 -0.89 6.98
CA ILE A 64 8.45 -0.94 5.74
C ILE A 64 9.10 -1.94 4.75
N THR A 65 10.41 -1.84 4.54
CA THR A 65 11.17 -2.77 3.68
C THR A 65 11.08 -4.21 4.17
N ARG A 66 11.17 -4.44 5.48
CA ARG A 66 11.00 -5.79 6.04
C ARG A 66 9.56 -6.31 5.86
N PHE A 67 8.57 -5.44 6.00
CA PHE A 67 7.15 -5.80 5.94
C PHE A 67 6.74 -6.19 4.51
N PHE A 68 7.02 -5.32 3.52
CA PHE A 68 6.67 -5.54 2.12
C PHE A 68 7.66 -6.46 1.37
N GLY A 69 8.95 -6.34 1.69
CA GLY A 69 10.04 -6.89 0.90
C GLY A 69 10.44 -5.96 -0.24
N GLU A 70 11.72 -6.01 -0.63
CA GLU A 70 12.32 -5.11 -1.62
C GLU A 70 11.63 -5.19 -2.99
N VAL A 71 11.33 -6.40 -3.47
CA VAL A 71 10.71 -6.62 -4.79
C VAL A 71 9.36 -5.91 -4.88
N THR A 72 8.54 -6.00 -3.83
CA THR A 72 7.23 -5.37 -3.80
C THR A 72 7.35 -3.85 -3.77
N LEU A 73 8.28 -3.30 -2.99
CA LEU A 73 8.53 -1.87 -2.95
C LEU A 73 9.00 -1.31 -4.29
N ILE A 74 9.85 -2.04 -5.02
CA ILE A 74 10.30 -1.65 -6.36
C ILE A 74 9.13 -1.56 -7.35
N ASN A 75 8.12 -2.43 -7.22
CA ASN A 75 6.96 -2.43 -8.10
C ASN A 75 5.90 -1.37 -7.72
N MET A 76 6.02 -0.75 -6.54
CA MET A 76 5.14 0.33 -6.14
C MET A 76 5.61 1.68 -6.70
N PRO A 77 4.70 2.53 -7.19
CA PRO A 77 4.98 3.97 -7.33
C PRO A 77 5.62 4.57 -6.07
N SER A 78 6.69 5.36 -6.23
CA SER A 78 7.43 5.95 -5.10
C SER A 78 6.53 6.76 -4.17
N SER A 79 5.55 7.46 -4.74
CA SER A 79 4.58 8.26 -3.99
C SER A 79 3.73 7.44 -3.02
N ILE A 80 3.50 6.14 -3.24
CA ILE A 80 2.83 5.28 -2.25
C ILE A 80 3.73 5.10 -1.03
N VAL A 81 5.00 4.78 -1.26
CA VAL A 81 6.00 4.53 -0.20
C VAL A 81 6.23 5.81 0.60
N GLU A 82 6.41 6.95 -0.07
CA GLU A 82 6.56 8.28 0.54
C GLU A 82 5.36 8.61 1.46
N ASN A 83 4.13 8.34 1.00
CA ASN A 83 2.93 8.57 1.81
C ASN A 83 2.84 7.61 3.01
N ILE A 84 3.28 6.36 2.88
CA ILE A 84 3.33 5.42 4.02
C ILE A 84 4.38 5.87 5.04
N ILE A 85 5.58 6.26 4.60
CA ILE A 85 6.63 6.80 5.48
C ILE A 85 6.11 8.02 6.22
N SER A 86 5.51 8.97 5.50
CA SER A 86 4.89 10.17 6.09
C SER A 86 3.83 9.82 7.14
N ALA A 87 2.97 8.84 6.87
CA ALA A 87 1.95 8.39 7.82
C ALA A 87 2.58 7.80 9.09
N GLU A 88 3.62 6.98 8.96
CA GLU A 88 4.31 6.35 10.10
C GLU A 88 5.10 7.36 10.95
N ILE A 89 5.74 8.36 10.33
CA ILE A 89 6.40 9.46 11.06
C ILE A 89 5.35 10.25 11.85
N ASN A 90 4.23 10.60 11.23
CA ASN A 90 3.14 11.30 11.91
C ASN A 90 2.54 10.46 13.05
N TYR A 91 2.42 9.14 12.86
CA TYR A 91 1.92 8.23 13.88
C TYR A 91 2.89 8.12 15.07
N TYR A 92 4.20 8.09 14.81
CA TYR A 92 5.23 8.13 15.84
C TYR A 92 5.15 9.42 16.67
N ASN A 93 5.04 10.57 16.01
CA ASN A 93 4.91 11.87 16.67
C ASN A 93 3.63 11.96 17.52
N MET A 94 2.51 11.43 17.01
CA MET A 94 1.25 11.34 17.76
C MET A 94 1.39 10.46 19.01
N ARG A 95 2.18 9.37 18.96
CA ARG A 95 2.43 8.53 20.14
C ARG A 95 3.24 9.24 21.22
N LYS A 96 4.19 10.10 20.83
CA LYS A 96 4.97 10.92 21.77
C LYS A 96 4.12 12.03 22.39
N ASN A 97 3.21 12.62 21.62
CA ASN A 97 2.42 13.78 22.02
C ASN A 97 0.91 13.49 21.95
N PRO A 98 0.25 13.17 23.08
CA PRO A 98 -1.18 12.83 23.11
C PRO A 98 -2.13 13.92 22.60
N ASN A 99 -1.66 15.17 22.48
CA ASN A 99 -2.43 16.31 21.98
C ASN A 99 -2.41 16.43 20.44
N PHE A 100 -1.59 15.65 19.75
CA PHE A 100 -1.56 15.65 18.28
C PHE A 100 -2.79 14.94 17.72
N ASP A 101 -3.45 15.61 16.78
CA ASP A 101 -4.55 15.03 16.03
C ASP A 101 -4.03 13.99 15.02
N GLY A 102 -4.77 12.89 14.87
CA GLY A 102 -4.36 11.80 13.99
C GLY A 102 -4.70 12.02 12.51
N LEU A 103 -5.31 13.15 12.15
CA LEU A 103 -5.79 13.40 10.81
C LEU A 103 -4.66 13.36 9.77
N SER A 104 -3.47 13.86 10.10
CA SER A 104 -2.30 13.80 9.20
C SER A 104 -1.92 12.36 8.84
N VAL A 105 -1.97 11.45 9.83
CA VAL A 105 -1.75 10.01 9.62
C VAL A 105 -2.77 9.45 8.64
N ILE A 106 -4.06 9.75 8.88
CA ILE A 106 -5.17 9.27 8.05
C ILE A 106 -5.09 9.80 6.63
N LEU A 107 -4.75 11.08 6.45
CA LEU A 107 -4.62 11.71 5.13
C LEU A 107 -3.49 11.08 4.31
N SER A 108 -2.32 10.85 4.93
CA SER A 108 -1.19 10.22 4.26
C SER A 108 -1.52 8.79 3.82
N TYR A 109 -2.09 7.94 4.70
CA TYR A 109 -2.52 6.60 4.25
C TYR A 109 -3.64 6.64 3.21
N HIS A 110 -4.60 7.55 3.34
CA HIS A 110 -5.66 7.70 2.33
C HIS A 110 -5.06 8.03 0.96
N LYS A 111 -4.05 8.91 0.92
CA LYS A 111 -3.37 9.27 -0.32
C LYS A 111 -2.60 8.08 -0.89
N ALA A 112 -1.90 7.30 -0.07
CA ALA A 112 -1.26 6.07 -0.50
C ALA A 112 -2.29 5.11 -1.14
N LEU A 113 -3.44 4.91 -0.49
CA LEU A 113 -4.50 4.03 -0.97
C LEU A 113 -5.13 4.53 -2.28
N ASP A 114 -5.39 5.83 -2.42
CA ASP A 114 -5.87 6.44 -3.67
C ASP A 114 -4.91 6.15 -4.83
N VAL A 115 -3.60 6.30 -4.61
CA VAL A 115 -2.58 6.05 -5.64
C VAL A 115 -2.50 4.56 -5.98
N MET A 116 -2.64 3.66 -4.99
CA MET A 116 -2.68 2.21 -5.22
C MET A 116 -3.90 1.82 -6.04
N ILE A 117 -5.10 2.26 -5.66
CA ILE A 117 -6.34 1.97 -6.40
C ILE A 117 -6.21 2.47 -7.85
N GLU A 118 -5.75 3.72 -8.01
CA GLU A 118 -5.56 4.32 -9.31
C GLU A 118 -4.57 3.52 -10.19
N SER A 119 -3.41 3.16 -9.61
CA SER A 119 -2.31 2.55 -10.35
C SER A 119 -2.52 1.06 -10.63
N PHE A 120 -3.03 0.32 -9.65
CA PHE A 120 -3.13 -1.15 -9.72
C PHE A 120 -4.46 -1.62 -10.32
N ILE A 121 -5.52 -0.80 -10.24
CA ILE A 121 -6.88 -1.22 -10.63
C ILE A 121 -7.41 -0.32 -11.74
N ILE A 122 -7.52 0.98 -11.49
CA ILE A 122 -8.34 1.88 -12.31
C ILE A 122 -7.70 2.19 -13.67
N LYS A 123 -6.37 2.32 -13.75
CA LYS A 123 -5.67 2.47 -15.03
C LYS A 123 -5.90 1.27 -15.96
N GLY A 124 -5.85 0.05 -15.41
CA GLY A 124 -6.12 -1.18 -16.14
C GLY A 124 -7.57 -1.25 -16.62
N PHE A 125 -8.51 -0.99 -15.70
CA PHE A 125 -9.95 -0.96 -16.00
C PHE A 125 -10.28 0.05 -17.11
N ARG A 126 -9.75 1.28 -17.05
CA ARG A 126 -10.00 2.30 -18.09
C ARG A 126 -9.61 1.80 -19.48
N LYS A 127 -8.41 1.24 -19.61
CA LYS A 127 -7.94 0.69 -20.89
C LYS A 127 -8.85 -0.44 -21.37
N PHE A 128 -9.31 -1.30 -20.46
CA PHE A 128 -10.23 -2.39 -20.76
C PHE A 128 -11.60 -1.88 -21.25
N ALA A 129 -12.21 -0.93 -20.53
CA ALA A 129 -13.50 -0.35 -20.87
C ALA A 129 -13.48 0.35 -22.24
N HIS A 130 -12.42 1.12 -22.53
CA HIS A 130 -12.23 1.75 -23.86
C HIS A 130 -12.12 0.71 -24.97
N LYS A 131 -11.37 -0.39 -24.75
CA LYS A 131 -11.28 -1.48 -25.73
C LYS A 131 -12.63 -2.17 -25.96
N LYS A 132 -13.47 -2.26 -24.94
CA LYS A 132 -14.84 -2.80 -25.00
C LYS A 132 -15.87 -1.80 -25.55
N LYS A 133 -15.47 -0.55 -25.84
CA LYS A 133 -16.36 0.54 -26.24
C LYS A 133 -17.44 0.87 -25.20
N GLN A 134 -17.14 0.62 -23.92
CA GLN A 134 -18.01 0.98 -22.80
C GLN A 134 -17.82 2.46 -22.44
N THR A 135 -18.30 3.36 -23.30
CA THR A 135 -18.09 4.82 -23.17
C THR A 135 -19.37 5.61 -22.91
N THR A 136 -20.54 5.00 -23.10
CA THR A 136 -21.84 5.66 -22.96
C THR A 136 -22.54 5.27 -21.67
N LEU A 137 -22.95 6.25 -20.86
CA LEU A 137 -23.81 6.03 -19.71
C LEU A 137 -25.26 5.82 -20.16
N ARG A 138 -25.87 4.71 -19.76
CA ARG A 138 -27.27 4.38 -20.10
C ARG A 138 -28.20 4.32 -18.89
N GLN A 139 -27.65 4.21 -17.69
CA GLN A 139 -28.40 4.06 -16.45
C GLN A 139 -28.16 5.26 -15.52
N ASN A 140 -29.22 5.74 -14.88
CA ASN A 140 -29.14 6.82 -13.90
C ASN A 140 -28.84 6.28 -12.49
N ASP A 141 -27.75 5.53 -12.37
CA ASP A 141 -27.25 4.97 -11.11
C ASP A 141 -25.96 5.70 -10.67
N VAL A 142 -25.72 5.77 -9.36
CA VAL A 142 -24.59 6.54 -8.82
C VAL A 142 -23.25 5.84 -9.05
N LEU A 143 -23.20 4.52 -8.97
CA LEU A 143 -21.98 3.75 -9.27
C LEU A 143 -21.71 3.75 -10.77
N GLU A 144 -22.75 3.62 -11.59
CA GLU A 144 -22.65 3.74 -13.06
C GLU A 144 -22.09 5.10 -13.48
N LYS A 145 -22.60 6.20 -12.91
CA LYS A 145 -22.04 7.55 -13.13
C LYS A 145 -20.59 7.64 -12.69
N SER A 146 -20.26 7.10 -11.52
CA SER A 146 -18.90 7.15 -10.98
C SER A 146 -17.93 6.42 -11.91
N LEU A 147 -18.25 5.20 -12.34
CA LEU A 147 -17.42 4.41 -13.25
C LEU A 147 -17.37 5.01 -14.66
N ASN A 148 -18.46 5.62 -15.14
CA ASN A 148 -18.45 6.38 -16.38
C ASN A 148 -17.46 7.56 -16.32
N SER A 149 -17.48 8.35 -15.23
CA SER A 149 -16.52 9.44 -15.02
C SER A 149 -15.08 8.93 -14.87
N VAL A 150 -14.88 7.79 -14.21
CA VAL A 150 -13.58 7.12 -14.19
C VAL A 150 -13.09 6.86 -15.62
N VAL A 151 -13.93 6.24 -16.45
CA VAL A 151 -13.58 5.85 -17.83
C VAL A 151 -13.33 7.05 -18.74
N ASN A 152 -14.20 8.05 -18.70
CA ASN A 152 -14.24 9.11 -19.71
C ASN A 152 -13.60 10.42 -19.28
N THR A 153 -13.56 10.74 -17.98
CA THR A 153 -13.08 12.04 -17.49
C THR A 153 -11.84 11.93 -16.60
N GLY A 154 -11.32 10.71 -16.39
CA GLY A 154 -10.14 10.49 -15.55
C GLY A 154 -10.39 10.72 -14.06
N TYR A 155 -11.65 10.64 -13.63
CA TYR A 155 -12.01 10.75 -12.21
C TYR A 155 -11.35 9.63 -11.40
N ILE A 156 -10.82 9.96 -10.22
CA ILE A 156 -10.27 8.97 -9.28
C ILE A 156 -11.42 8.34 -8.51
N LEU A 157 -11.56 7.02 -8.63
CA LEU A 157 -12.62 6.30 -7.91
C LEU A 157 -12.31 6.30 -6.41
N SER A 158 -13.18 6.93 -5.62
CA SER A 158 -13.02 6.95 -4.16
C SER A 158 -13.06 5.54 -3.57
N VAL A 159 -12.33 5.35 -2.47
CA VAL A 159 -12.27 4.11 -1.67
C VAL A 159 -13.65 3.51 -1.38
N GLY A 160 -14.61 4.32 -0.90
CA GLY A 160 -15.97 3.84 -0.60
C GLY A 160 -16.75 3.39 -1.84
N ARG A 161 -16.57 4.07 -2.98
CA ARG A 161 -17.21 3.66 -4.25
C ARG A 161 -16.65 2.34 -4.76
N LEU A 162 -15.33 2.13 -4.64
CA LEU A 162 -14.71 0.86 -4.99
C LEU A 162 -15.28 -0.27 -4.13
N PHE A 163 -15.39 -0.08 -2.81
CA PHE A 163 -15.97 -1.07 -1.91
C PHE A 163 -17.38 -1.49 -2.35
N HIS A 164 -18.27 -0.53 -2.64
CA HIS A 164 -19.62 -0.85 -3.10
C HIS A 164 -19.65 -1.58 -4.46
N VAL A 165 -18.75 -1.25 -5.39
CA VAL A 165 -18.63 -2.00 -6.65
C VAL A 165 -18.24 -3.46 -6.39
N LEU A 166 -17.24 -3.70 -5.53
CA LEU A 166 -16.81 -5.06 -5.16
C LEU A 166 -17.90 -5.82 -4.39
N GLN A 167 -18.65 -5.12 -3.54
CA GLN A 167 -19.78 -5.70 -2.81
C GLN A 167 -20.87 -6.21 -3.75
N LEU A 168 -21.27 -5.40 -4.75
CA LEU A 168 -22.26 -5.84 -5.75
C LEU A 168 -21.79 -7.05 -6.54
N ILE A 169 -20.50 -7.07 -6.90
CA ILE A 169 -19.90 -8.18 -7.66
C ILE A 169 -19.85 -9.47 -6.82
N SER A 170 -19.48 -9.38 -5.54
CA SER A 170 -19.36 -10.54 -4.63
C SER A 170 -20.70 -11.16 -4.24
N HIS A 171 -21.79 -10.38 -4.21
CA HIS A 171 -23.13 -10.88 -3.87
C HIS A 171 -23.95 -11.32 -5.09
N ASP A 172 -23.33 -11.36 -6.29
CA ASP A 172 -23.99 -11.66 -7.57
C ASP A 172 -25.29 -10.88 -7.79
N GLU A 173 -25.29 -9.60 -7.36
CA GLU A 173 -26.41 -8.70 -7.57
C GLU A 173 -26.58 -8.33 -9.05
N LYS A 174 -27.73 -7.72 -9.39
CA LYS A 174 -27.97 -7.22 -10.75
C LYS A 174 -26.98 -6.10 -11.07
N LEU A 175 -26.05 -6.39 -11.98
CA LEU A 175 -25.04 -5.42 -12.43
C LEU A 175 -25.54 -4.64 -13.65
N PHE A 176 -25.33 -3.33 -13.63
CA PHE A 176 -25.50 -2.46 -14.78
C PHE A 176 -24.25 -2.45 -15.66
N ASP A 177 -24.29 -1.77 -16.81
CA ASP A 177 -23.29 -1.91 -17.87
C ASP A 177 -21.85 -1.62 -17.41
N TYR A 178 -21.59 -0.55 -16.65
CA TYR A 178 -20.24 -0.24 -16.19
C TYR A 178 -19.77 -1.18 -15.07
N VAL A 179 -20.62 -1.51 -14.10
CA VAL A 179 -20.28 -2.46 -13.04
C VAL A 179 -20.05 -3.86 -13.63
N GLY A 180 -20.86 -4.28 -14.60
CA GLY A 180 -20.68 -5.51 -15.35
C GLY A 180 -19.37 -5.52 -16.14
N CYS A 181 -19.04 -4.41 -16.81
CA CYS A 181 -17.74 -4.25 -17.47
C CYS A 181 -16.57 -4.32 -16.48
N PHE A 182 -16.73 -3.80 -15.26
CA PHE A 182 -15.73 -3.92 -14.19
C PHE A 182 -15.58 -5.37 -13.71
N LYS A 183 -16.68 -6.13 -13.56
CA LYS A 183 -16.64 -7.57 -13.28
C LYS A 183 -15.90 -8.33 -14.37
N GLU A 184 -16.19 -8.07 -15.64
CA GLU A 184 -15.46 -8.68 -16.77
C GLU A 184 -13.97 -8.35 -16.76
N TYR A 185 -13.61 -7.11 -16.38
CA TYR A 185 -12.22 -6.72 -16.20
C TYR A 185 -11.56 -7.56 -15.11
N LEU A 186 -12.16 -7.69 -13.93
CA LEU A 186 -11.63 -8.53 -12.85
C LEU A 186 -11.49 -9.98 -13.30
N SER A 187 -12.48 -10.55 -13.98
CA SER A 187 -12.43 -11.93 -14.47
C SER A 187 -11.35 -12.18 -15.52
N LYS A 188 -10.92 -11.13 -16.24
CA LYS A 188 -9.75 -11.23 -17.12
C LYS A 188 -8.42 -11.27 -16.33
N TYR A 189 -8.36 -10.62 -15.18
CA TYR A 189 -7.17 -10.54 -14.33
C TYR A 189 -7.45 -11.28 -13.02
N THR A 190 -7.47 -12.63 -13.10
CA THR A 190 -7.91 -13.49 -12.00
C THR A 190 -7.14 -13.24 -10.71
N TYR A 191 -5.82 -12.99 -10.79
CA TYR A 191 -5.02 -12.63 -9.61
C TYR A 191 -5.54 -11.40 -8.86
N LEU A 192 -6.05 -10.40 -9.59
CA LEU A 192 -6.61 -9.19 -9.02
C LEU A 192 -8.00 -9.48 -8.44
N GLN A 193 -8.81 -10.26 -9.16
CA GLN A 193 -10.11 -10.70 -8.68
C GLN A 193 -10.00 -11.50 -7.37
N ASP A 194 -9.10 -12.48 -7.33
CA ASP A 194 -8.91 -13.40 -6.20
C ASP A 194 -8.55 -12.62 -4.93
N VAL A 195 -7.71 -11.59 -5.03
CA VAL A 195 -7.39 -10.72 -3.90
C VAL A 195 -8.59 -9.83 -3.54
N LEU A 196 -9.14 -9.08 -4.49
CA LEU A 196 -10.17 -8.06 -4.21
C LEU A 196 -11.51 -8.63 -3.76
N LEU A 197 -11.80 -9.89 -4.10
CA LEU A 197 -13.03 -10.60 -3.72
C LEU A 197 -12.79 -11.68 -2.66
N SER A 198 -11.57 -11.80 -2.11
CA SER A 198 -11.32 -12.70 -0.98
C SER A 198 -12.09 -12.26 0.26
N ASP A 199 -12.51 -13.22 1.08
CA ASP A 199 -13.25 -12.97 2.32
C ASP A 199 -12.44 -12.09 3.28
N GLU A 200 -11.12 -12.33 3.37
CA GLU A 200 -10.21 -11.55 4.20
C GLU A 200 -10.15 -10.09 3.74
N PHE A 201 -9.96 -9.85 2.44
CA PHE A 201 -9.91 -8.51 1.89
C PHE A 201 -11.23 -7.78 2.10
N MET A 202 -12.34 -8.41 1.74
CA MET A 202 -13.67 -7.81 1.87
C MET A 202 -14.03 -7.49 3.31
N LYS A 203 -13.61 -8.33 4.27
CA LYS A 203 -13.79 -8.07 5.70
C LYS A 203 -13.00 -6.84 6.15
N VAL A 204 -11.69 -6.79 5.90
CA VAL A 204 -10.85 -5.64 6.29
C VAL A 204 -11.33 -4.36 5.61
N PHE A 205 -11.74 -4.46 4.34
CA PHE A 205 -12.25 -3.31 3.59
C PHE A 205 -13.57 -2.80 4.16
N SER A 206 -14.50 -3.71 4.48
CA SER A 206 -15.76 -3.36 5.14
C SER A 206 -15.52 -2.69 6.49
N ASP A 207 -14.64 -3.24 7.33
CA ASP A 207 -14.29 -2.67 8.62
C ASP A 207 -13.73 -1.25 8.51
N LEU A 208 -12.91 -0.99 7.48
CA LEU A 208 -12.36 0.34 7.22
C LEU A 208 -13.43 1.32 6.76
N VAL A 209 -14.28 0.95 5.79
CA VAL A 209 -15.36 1.81 5.29
C VAL A 209 -16.35 2.12 6.40
N ASN A 210 -16.80 1.11 7.15
CA ASN A 210 -17.74 1.25 8.26
C ASN A 210 -17.17 2.06 9.44
N SER A 211 -15.84 2.17 9.57
CA SER A 211 -15.23 3.03 10.58
C SER A 211 -15.45 4.52 10.33
N GLU A 212 -15.86 4.89 9.10
CA GLU A 212 -16.02 6.26 8.61
C GLU A 212 -14.75 7.12 8.67
N ILE A 213 -13.59 6.50 8.94
CA ILE A 213 -12.33 7.21 9.17
C ILE A 213 -11.83 7.91 7.90
N LEU A 214 -12.07 7.30 6.73
CA LEU A 214 -11.75 7.87 5.42
C LEU A 214 -12.91 8.68 4.81
N GLY A 215 -14.10 8.61 5.42
CA GLY A 215 -15.31 9.26 4.99
C GLY A 215 -15.65 10.44 5.90
N LYS A 216 -16.78 10.34 6.62
CA LYS A 216 -17.33 11.43 7.41
C LYS A 216 -16.35 12.00 8.44
N LYS A 217 -15.59 11.16 9.14
CA LYS A 217 -14.70 11.61 10.24
C LYS A 217 -13.54 12.45 9.74
N ARG A 218 -12.92 12.06 8.61
CA ARG A 218 -11.92 12.89 7.93
C ARG A 218 -12.47 14.26 7.56
N HIS A 219 -13.72 14.35 7.09
CA HIS A 219 -14.35 15.61 6.71
C HIS A 219 -14.67 16.52 7.92
N VAL A 220 -14.88 15.93 9.11
CA VAL A 220 -15.00 16.69 10.36
C VAL A 220 -13.64 17.27 10.80
N GLY A 221 -12.53 16.72 10.29
CA GLY A 221 -11.20 17.28 10.47
C GLY A 221 -10.55 17.00 11.83
N LYS A 222 -11.01 15.96 12.54
CA LYS A 222 -10.41 15.49 13.80
C LYS A 222 -10.53 13.97 13.90
N THR A 223 -9.46 13.29 14.30
CA THR A 223 -9.44 11.85 14.59
C THR A 223 -8.55 11.57 15.80
N ASN A 224 -9.12 10.89 16.81
CA ASN A 224 -8.37 10.61 18.04
C ASN A 224 -7.36 9.48 17.87
N PHE A 225 -6.49 9.30 18.87
CA PHE A 225 -5.45 8.26 18.86
C PHE A 225 -6.00 6.85 18.67
N VAL A 226 -7.11 6.51 19.34
CA VAL A 226 -7.71 5.16 19.30
C VAL A 226 -8.23 4.85 17.90
N GLU A 227 -8.93 5.79 17.28
CA GLU A 227 -9.43 5.69 15.92
C GLU A 227 -8.29 5.59 14.91
N THR A 228 -7.26 6.42 15.09
CA THR A 228 -6.08 6.43 14.21
C THR A 228 -5.29 5.13 14.30
N ARG A 229 -5.11 4.59 15.51
CA ARG A 229 -4.51 3.27 15.71
C ARG A 229 -5.32 2.18 15.03
N LYS A 230 -6.65 2.16 15.20
CA LYS A 230 -7.51 1.17 14.54
C LYS A 230 -7.43 1.26 13.01
N ALA A 231 -7.44 2.47 12.47
CA ALA A 231 -7.28 2.68 11.03
C ALA A 231 -5.91 2.21 10.53
N ARG A 232 -4.83 2.50 11.27
CA ARG A 232 -3.48 2.00 10.98
C ARG A 232 -3.45 0.46 10.93
N GLU A 233 -4.09 -0.23 11.86
CA GLU A 233 -4.16 -1.70 11.81
C GLU A 233 -4.89 -2.20 10.55
N LEU A 234 -6.00 -1.59 10.16
CA LEU A 234 -6.74 -2.00 8.96
C LEU A 234 -5.99 -1.67 7.65
N LEU A 235 -5.30 -0.53 7.62
CA LEU A 235 -4.61 -0.03 6.43
C LEU A 235 -3.26 -0.74 6.21
N ILE A 236 -2.42 -0.82 7.25
CA ILE A 236 -1.02 -1.29 7.15
C ILE A 236 -0.68 -2.40 8.15
N GLY A 237 -1.65 -2.89 8.93
CA GLY A 237 -1.46 -4.03 9.85
C GLY A 237 -0.37 -3.79 10.90
N GLY A 238 -0.17 -2.52 11.21
CA GLY A 238 0.88 -2.04 12.08
C GLY A 238 2.32 -2.34 11.65
N LEU A 239 2.55 -2.69 10.37
CA LEU A 239 3.81 -3.20 9.81
C LEU A 239 4.24 -4.58 10.35
N GLU A 240 3.28 -5.35 10.87
CA GLU A 240 3.52 -6.70 11.40
C GLU A 240 2.52 -7.70 10.83
N ASN A 241 1.23 -7.34 10.79
CA ASN A 241 0.16 -8.17 10.27
C ASN A 241 -0.07 -7.91 8.77
N LYS A 242 0.10 -8.96 7.96
CA LYS A 242 -0.10 -8.90 6.51
C LYS A 242 -1.57 -8.93 6.07
N ASN A 243 -2.49 -9.24 6.99
CA ASN A 243 -3.93 -9.16 6.76
C ASN A 243 -4.42 -7.71 6.92
N CYS A 244 -3.94 -6.83 6.04
CA CYS A 244 -4.30 -5.42 5.96
C CYS A 244 -4.41 -4.98 4.50
N LEU A 245 -5.17 -3.90 4.25
CA LEU A 245 -5.54 -3.48 2.90
C LEU A 245 -4.34 -3.19 2.00
N ILE A 246 -3.38 -2.38 2.46
CA ILE A 246 -2.23 -1.98 1.66
C ILE A 246 -1.37 -3.20 1.32
N TYR A 247 -1.14 -4.10 2.28
CA TYR A 247 -0.37 -5.31 2.01
C TYR A 247 -1.07 -6.21 0.98
N MET A 248 -2.37 -6.48 1.16
CA MET A 248 -3.12 -7.31 0.22
C MET A 248 -3.14 -6.70 -1.18
N LEU A 249 -3.34 -5.39 -1.32
CA LEU A 249 -3.26 -4.70 -2.62
C LEU A 249 -1.85 -4.78 -3.23
N ALA A 250 -0.81 -4.68 -2.41
CA ALA A 250 0.56 -4.80 -2.87
C ALA A 250 0.88 -6.18 -3.47
N GLU A 251 0.31 -7.25 -2.92
CA GLU A 251 0.51 -8.61 -3.43
C GLU A 251 0.01 -8.77 -4.88
N THR A 252 -1.00 -8.00 -5.29
CA THR A 252 -1.50 -8.03 -6.68
C THR A 252 -0.43 -7.67 -7.71
N GLN A 253 0.62 -6.95 -7.30
CA GLN A 253 1.72 -6.52 -8.18
C GLN A 253 2.93 -7.47 -8.16
N LYS A 254 2.91 -8.53 -7.35
CA LYS A 254 3.99 -9.53 -7.35
C LYS A 254 3.89 -10.53 -8.50
N LEU A 255 2.73 -10.64 -9.13
CA LEU A 255 2.37 -11.74 -10.04
C LEU A 255 2.58 -11.42 -11.53
N ASP A 256 3.14 -10.26 -11.86
CA ASP A 256 3.43 -9.83 -13.25
C ASP A 256 4.88 -10.14 -13.70
N PHE A 257 5.56 -11.15 -13.13
CA PHE A 257 6.88 -11.64 -13.57
C PHE A 257 6.84 -13.06 -14.14
#